data_AF-A0A4Q4NRM3-F1
#
_entry.id   AF-A0A4Q4NRM3-F1
#
_cell.length_a   1.000
_cell.length_b   1.000
_cell.length_c   1.000
_cell.angle_alpha   90.00
_cell.angle_beta   90.00
_cell.angle_gamma   90.00
#
_symmetry.space_group_name_H-M   'P 1'
#
loop_
_entity.id
_entity.type
_entity.pdbx_description
1 polymer ?
#
loop_
_entity_poly.entity_id
_entity_poly.type
_entity_poly.pdbx_seq_one_letter_code
_entity_poly.pdbx_strand_id
1 'polypeptide(L)'
;MGFFVAPVEALPEISVTDVYFTHQRGKYMGFYAFSLAGSNYFAPIISGFIAEGQGWQWVFYWPAIFLAVTLVLLFFCMEETNYTRKIEGIPVARDSPEMEPSKVLDQEKADITTSPSTMSDDMRVSSKTFAQKLSLWQTSPGANVFERAKRSLIYISWPVIFYSGFSYGSYLIWFNVLNATASIILGGPGYNFKPSMVGLSYVSCCIGVIAGALFSGRFSDWLTIKLARRNNGVMEAEHRLWPFAVCLVMVPAFLILWGVGAAHGVHWFGLVFAMGCVAFTSSVGVTISVNYMIDSYHDISGDAIVTVILIRNTMSFAISYGQVLQCI
;
A
#
# COMPACT_ATOMS: atom_id res chain seq x y z
N MET A 1 -18.69 -3.29 -7.41
CA MET A 1 -17.80 -2.97 -6.26
C MET A 1 -16.50 -2.29 -6.68
N GLY A 2 -15.73 -2.79 -7.65
CA GLY A 2 -14.39 -2.26 -7.98
C GLY A 2 -14.27 -0.75 -8.18
N PHE A 3 -15.16 -0.13 -8.97
CA PHE A 3 -15.14 1.33 -9.19
C PHE A 3 -15.37 2.15 -7.91
N PHE A 4 -16.20 1.66 -6.99
CA PHE A 4 -16.50 2.34 -5.73
C PHE A 4 -15.48 2.05 -4.62
N VAL A 5 -14.77 0.92 -4.70
CA VAL A 5 -13.76 0.50 -3.71
C VAL A 5 -12.39 1.11 -4.02
N ALA A 6 -12.05 1.33 -5.29
CA ALA A 6 -10.74 1.86 -5.68
C ALA A 6 -10.37 3.21 -5.03
N PRO A 7 -11.28 4.22 -4.95
CA PRO A 7 -10.98 5.45 -4.24
C PRO A 7 -10.83 5.24 -2.73
N VAL A 8 -11.62 4.33 -2.15
CA VAL A 8 -11.58 4.03 -0.70
C VAL A 8 -10.25 3.40 -0.28
N GLU A 9 -9.61 2.63 -1.15
CA GLU A 9 -8.28 2.06 -0.90
C GLU A 9 -7.16 3.10 -1.08
N ALA A 10 -7.24 3.96 -2.10
CA ALA A 10 -6.19 4.91 -2.44
C ALA A 10 -6.17 6.19 -1.58
N LEU A 11 -7.34 6.70 -1.19
CA LEU A 11 -7.45 7.97 -0.45
C LEU A 11 -6.77 7.94 0.93
N PRO A 12 -6.88 6.88 1.74
CA PRO A 12 -6.20 6.81 3.04
C PRO A 12 -4.68 6.79 2.91
N GLU A 13 -4.14 6.08 1.90
CA GLU A 13 -2.70 6.06 1.62
C GLU A 13 -2.17 7.48 1.36
N ILE A 14 -2.85 8.24 0.50
CA ILE A 14 -2.47 9.61 0.16
C ILE A 14 -2.62 10.53 1.39
N SER A 15 -3.73 10.41 2.13
CA SER A 15 -4.02 11.26 3.29
C SER A 15 -2.95 11.13 4.39
N VAL A 16 -2.46 9.91 4.66
CA VAL A 16 -1.37 9.68 5.63
C VAL A 16 -0.09 10.41 5.19
N THR A 17 0.16 10.48 3.88
CA THR A 17 1.36 11.13 3.35
C THR A 17 1.30 12.66 3.36
N ASP A 18 0.09 13.22 3.35
CA ASP A 18 -0.14 14.66 3.40
C ASP A 18 -0.12 15.21 4.83
N VAL A 19 -0.54 14.40 5.83
CA VAL A 19 -0.61 14.82 7.24
C VAL A 19 0.74 14.74 7.96
N TYR A 20 1.59 13.77 7.63
CA TYR A 20 2.83 13.51 8.38
C TYR A 20 4.09 14.03 7.67
N PHE A 21 4.95 14.72 8.44
CA PHE A 21 6.25 15.17 7.97
C PHE A 21 7.15 14.00 7.53
N THR A 22 8.00 14.23 6.52
CA THR A 22 8.84 13.22 5.84
C THR A 22 9.64 12.35 6.81
N HIS A 23 10.17 12.92 7.90
CA HIS A 23 10.99 12.19 8.89
C HIS A 23 10.20 11.18 9.75
N GLN A 24 8.90 11.37 9.93
CA GLN A 24 8.02 10.47 10.71
C GLN A 24 7.11 9.62 9.83
N ARG A 25 6.99 9.96 8.54
CA ARG A 25 6.11 9.32 7.56
C ARG A 25 6.29 7.80 7.51
N GLY A 26 7.52 7.29 7.60
CA GLY A 26 7.79 5.84 7.60
C GLY A 26 7.12 5.10 8.76
N LYS A 27 7.11 5.66 9.98
CA LYS A 27 6.51 5.02 11.16
C LYS A 27 4.98 4.94 11.04
N TYR A 28 4.35 6.03 10.61
CA TYR A 28 2.89 6.09 10.46
C TYR A 28 2.39 5.31 9.25
N MET A 29 3.13 5.33 8.14
CA MET A 29 2.84 4.48 6.99
C MET A 29 2.99 2.99 7.33
N GLY A 30 3.99 2.64 8.16
CA GLY A 30 4.14 1.28 8.67
C GLY A 30 2.97 0.84 9.56
N PHE A 31 2.48 1.71 10.45
CA PHE A 31 1.29 1.42 11.25
C PHE A 31 0.04 1.27 10.39
N TYR A 32 -0.14 2.15 9.40
CA TYR A 32 -1.23 2.04 8.42
C TYR A 32 -1.17 0.71 7.64
N ALA A 33 0.00 0.37 7.08
CA ALA A 33 0.21 -0.87 6.35
C ALA A 33 -0.03 -2.11 7.23
N PHE A 34 0.37 -2.04 8.51
CA PHE A 34 0.09 -3.09 9.49
C PHE A 34 -1.41 -3.24 9.76
N SER A 35 -2.14 -2.13 9.95
CA SER A 35 -3.59 -2.15 10.13
C SER A 35 -4.31 -2.68 8.89
N LEU A 36 -3.87 -2.30 7.69
CA LEU A 36 -4.44 -2.76 6.41
C LEU A 36 -4.17 -4.25 6.19
N ALA A 37 -2.93 -4.71 6.43
CA ALA A 37 -2.60 -6.12 6.30
C ALA A 37 -3.34 -6.95 7.36
N GLY A 38 -3.41 -6.48 8.61
CA GLY A 38 -4.09 -7.17 9.71
C GLY A 38 -5.60 -7.28 9.51
N SER A 39 -6.25 -6.26 8.97
CA SER A 39 -7.71 -6.27 8.74
C SER A 39 -8.14 -7.36 7.75
N ASN A 40 -7.33 -7.63 6.73
CA ASN A 40 -7.61 -8.67 5.73
C ASN A 40 -7.71 -10.07 6.33
N TYR A 41 -6.98 -10.36 7.40
CA TYR A 41 -7.03 -11.65 8.10
C TYR A 41 -8.02 -11.64 9.27
N PHE A 42 -8.31 -10.47 9.85
CA PHE A 42 -9.30 -10.33 10.91
C PHE A 42 -10.74 -10.46 10.40
N ALA A 43 -11.00 -10.01 9.17
CA ALA A 43 -12.33 -10.08 8.56
C ALA A 43 -12.88 -11.53 8.46
N PRO A 44 -12.11 -12.53 7.97
CA PRO A 44 -12.52 -13.93 8.00
C PRO A 44 -12.79 -14.52 9.40
N ILE A 45 -12.09 -14.04 10.44
CA ILE A 45 -12.31 -14.50 11.81
C ILE A 45 -13.71 -14.06 12.26
N ILE A 46 -14.02 -12.77 12.15
CA ILE A 46 -15.34 -12.23 12.53
C ILE A 46 -16.43 -12.86 11.66
N SER A 47 -16.22 -12.95 10.35
CA SER A 47 -17.23 -13.48 9.43
C SER A 47 -17.54 -14.96 9.69
N GLY A 48 -16.55 -15.76 10.11
CA GLY A 48 -16.76 -17.16 10.50
C GLY A 48 -17.71 -17.32 11.69
N PHE A 49 -17.58 -16.48 12.72
CA PHE A 49 -18.47 -16.49 13.88
C PHE A 49 -19.88 -15.97 13.55
N ILE A 50 -19.98 -14.91 12.76
CA ILE A 50 -21.27 -14.35 12.33
C ILE A 50 -22.03 -15.36 11.45
N ALA A 51 -21.33 -16.02 10.52
CA ALA A 51 -21.93 -16.99 9.63
C ALA A 51 -22.54 -18.19 10.38
N GLU A 52 -21.90 -18.65 11.46
CA GLU A 52 -22.39 -19.76 12.28
C GLU A 52 -23.54 -19.34 13.21
N GLY A 53 -23.48 -18.16 13.82
CA GLY A 53 -24.47 -17.71 14.80
C GLY A 53 -25.73 -17.07 14.22
N GLN A 54 -25.57 -16.21 13.21
CA GLN A 54 -26.66 -15.39 12.65
C GLN A 54 -27.00 -15.75 11.20
N GLY A 55 -26.24 -16.66 10.58
CA GLY A 55 -26.41 -17.06 9.18
C GLY A 55 -25.59 -16.22 8.21
N TRP A 56 -25.45 -16.73 6.98
CA TRP A 56 -24.54 -16.17 5.98
C TRP A 56 -24.91 -14.75 5.50
N GLN A 57 -26.19 -14.36 5.59
CA GLN A 57 -26.66 -13.04 5.14
C GLN A 57 -26.13 -11.90 6.01
N TRP A 58 -26.03 -12.13 7.32
CA TRP A 58 -25.56 -11.13 8.29
C TRP A 58 -24.08 -10.79 8.13
N VAL A 59 -23.31 -11.65 7.47
CA VAL A 59 -21.93 -11.36 7.06
C VAL A 59 -21.86 -10.16 6.12
N PHE A 60 -22.91 -9.87 5.35
CA PHE A 60 -22.97 -8.70 4.46
C PHE A 60 -23.58 -7.46 5.14
N TYR A 61 -24.54 -7.65 6.06
CA TYR A 61 -25.20 -6.53 6.74
C TYR A 61 -24.30 -5.79 7.72
N TRP A 62 -23.47 -6.50 8.49
CA TRP A 62 -22.57 -5.88 9.47
C TRP A 62 -21.54 -4.93 8.82
N PRO A 63 -20.77 -5.34 7.79
CA PRO A 63 -19.88 -4.42 7.08
C PRO A 63 -20.61 -3.24 6.44
N ALA A 64 -21.83 -3.43 5.95
CA ALA A 64 -22.64 -2.34 5.38
C ALA A 64 -22.99 -1.27 6.43
N ILE A 65 -23.35 -1.68 7.65
CA ILE A 65 -23.62 -0.76 8.76
C ILE A 65 -22.33 0.00 9.14
N PHE A 66 -21.20 -0.69 9.29
CA PHE A 66 -19.93 -0.02 9.61
C PHE A 66 -19.49 0.96 8.52
N LEU A 67 -19.70 0.61 7.25
CA LEU A 67 -19.41 1.51 6.13
C LEU A 67 -20.34 2.73 6.13
N ALA A 68 -21.64 2.57 6.45
CA ALA A 68 -22.58 3.68 6.59
C ALA A 68 -22.20 4.60 7.75
N VAL A 69 -21.81 4.05 8.91
CA VAL A 69 -21.33 4.84 10.06
C VAL A 69 -20.04 5.58 9.70
N THR A 70 -19.10 4.91 9.03
CA THR A 70 -17.83 5.53 8.59
C THR A 70 -18.10 6.65 7.58
N LEU A 71 -19.07 6.48 6.68
CA LEU A 71 -19.50 7.52 5.75
C LEU A 71 -20.06 8.74 6.49
N VAL A 72 -20.90 8.54 7.51
CA VAL A 72 -21.42 9.63 8.36
C VAL A 72 -20.29 10.33 9.12
N LEU A 73 -19.35 9.56 9.68
CA LEU A 73 -18.20 10.12 10.40
C LEU A 73 -17.27 10.89 9.47
N LEU A 74 -16.97 10.38 8.26
CA LEU A 74 -16.20 11.11 7.26
C LEU A 74 -16.92 12.39 6.84
N PHE A 75 -18.23 12.34 6.61
CA PHE A 75 -19.03 13.49 6.23
C PHE A 75 -19.00 14.62 7.28
N PHE A 76 -19.01 14.29 8.57
CA PHE A 76 -19.00 15.29 9.65
C PHE A 76 -17.61 15.65 10.19
N CYS A 77 -16.64 14.74 10.16
CA CYS A 77 -15.36 14.88 10.86
C CYS A 77 -14.19 15.17 9.91
N MET A 78 -14.31 14.87 8.62
CA MET A 78 -13.25 15.13 7.64
C MET A 78 -13.41 16.53 7.05
N GLU A 79 -12.76 17.53 7.65
CA GLU A 79 -12.48 18.79 6.95
C GLU A 79 -11.37 18.54 5.91
N GLU A 80 -11.65 18.84 4.64
CA GLU A 80 -10.72 18.78 3.50
C GLU A 80 -9.29 19.25 3.86
N THR A 81 -8.34 18.31 3.89
CA THR A 81 -6.90 18.54 4.11
C THR A 81 -6.13 18.74 2.79
N ASN A 82 -6.79 19.20 1.72
CA ASN A 82 -6.10 19.49 0.46
C ASN A 82 -5.23 20.76 0.60
N TYR A 83 -4.06 20.60 1.21
CA TYR A 83 -3.05 21.64 1.33
C TYR A 83 -2.25 21.69 0.01
N THR A 84 -2.61 22.59 -0.89
CA THR A 84 -1.76 22.90 -2.05
C THR A 84 -0.49 23.61 -1.56
N ARG A 85 0.62 22.88 -1.40
CA ARG A 85 1.95 23.51 -1.29
C ARG A 85 2.27 24.20 -2.60
N LYS A 86 2.15 25.53 -2.64
CA LYS A 86 2.92 26.31 -3.62
C LYS A 86 4.39 26.21 -3.21
N ILE A 87 5.17 25.43 -3.96
CA ILE A 87 6.63 25.50 -3.89
C ILE A 87 7.03 26.77 -4.64
N GLU A 88 6.95 27.93 -3.98
CA GLU A 88 7.64 29.12 -4.46
C GLU A 88 9.13 28.94 -4.14
N GLY A 89 9.95 28.70 -5.17
CA GLY A 89 11.40 28.64 -4.99
C GLY A 89 12.22 27.88 -6.03
N ILE A 90 11.62 27.20 -7.01
CA ILE A 90 12.39 26.67 -8.15
C ILE A 90 12.00 27.47 -9.39
N PRO A 91 12.88 28.33 -9.94
CA PRO A 91 12.63 28.95 -11.22
C PRO A 91 12.70 27.85 -12.28
N VAL A 92 11.54 27.27 -12.59
CA VAL A 92 11.35 26.49 -13.81
C VAL A 92 11.45 27.51 -14.93
N ALA A 93 12.63 27.62 -15.54
CA ALA A 93 12.83 28.35 -16.77
C ALA A 93 11.84 27.81 -17.81
N ARG A 94 10.76 28.55 -18.03
CA ARG A 94 9.85 28.33 -19.15
C ARG A 94 10.51 28.93 -20.37
N ASP A 95 11.03 28.05 -21.21
CA ASP A 95 11.41 28.35 -22.58
C ASP A 95 10.20 28.92 -23.33
N SER A 96 10.33 30.16 -23.82
CA SER A 96 9.57 30.75 -24.93
C SER A 96 10.44 31.84 -25.59
N PRO A 97 10.38 32.01 -26.93
CA PRO A 97 11.49 32.54 -27.72
C PRO A 97 11.48 34.06 -27.97
N GLU A 98 12.69 34.55 -28.30
CA GLU A 98 13.08 35.71 -29.15
C GLU A 98 13.13 37.17 -28.64
N MET A 99 14.39 37.70 -28.68
CA MET A 99 14.90 39.05 -29.03
C MET A 99 14.40 40.30 -28.28
N GLU A 100 15.20 41.30 -27.84
CA GLU A 100 16.57 41.80 -28.10
C GLU A 100 16.97 42.81 -26.96
N PRO A 101 18.21 43.38 -26.92
CA PRO A 101 19.02 43.54 -25.70
C PRO A 101 19.09 44.98 -25.13
N SER A 102 19.58 45.13 -23.89
CA SER A 102 20.31 46.34 -23.46
C SER A 102 21.16 46.10 -22.19
N LYS A 103 22.33 46.74 -22.20
CA LYS A 103 23.53 46.56 -21.35
C LYS A 103 23.46 47.29 -19.99
N VAL A 104 24.48 47.02 -19.15
CA VAL A 104 25.15 47.87 -18.10
C VAL A 104 25.11 47.16 -16.71
N LEU A 105 26.14 46.38 -16.33
CA LEU A 105 27.38 46.71 -15.59
C LEU A 105 27.23 46.89 -14.06
N ASP A 106 27.82 45.92 -13.33
CA ASP A 106 28.73 45.99 -12.16
C ASP A 106 28.40 46.63 -10.79
N GLN A 107 28.96 45.97 -9.76
CA GLN A 107 29.31 46.40 -8.37
C GLN A 107 28.17 46.53 -7.33
N GLU A 108 28.34 46.37 -6.02
CA GLU A 108 29.34 45.78 -5.10
C GLU A 108 28.73 45.92 -3.67
N LYS A 109 28.85 44.86 -2.86
CA LYS A 109 28.92 44.74 -1.38
C LYS A 109 28.73 45.98 -0.46
N ALA A 110 27.84 45.86 0.54
CA ALA A 110 27.98 46.26 1.97
C ALA A 110 26.59 46.15 2.67
N ASP A 111 26.30 45.25 3.63
CA ASP A 111 26.73 45.11 5.04
C ASP A 111 25.80 45.82 6.07
N ILE A 112 25.57 45.13 7.20
CA ILE A 112 25.20 45.61 8.56
C ILE A 112 23.71 45.65 9.03
N THR A 113 23.35 44.59 9.79
CA THR A 113 22.77 44.58 11.17
C THR A 113 21.25 44.50 11.46
N THR A 114 21.02 43.59 12.42
CA THR A 114 19.86 43.04 13.11
C THR A 114 19.05 44.00 14.00
N SER A 115 17.75 43.65 14.13
CA SER A 115 16.84 43.75 15.31
C SER A 115 15.67 44.77 15.20
N PRO A 116 14.57 44.60 15.96
CA PRO A 116 13.32 44.05 15.46
C PRO A 116 12.13 45.00 15.68
N SER A 117 11.17 45.07 14.75
CA SER A 117 9.94 45.79 15.02
C SER A 117 8.75 45.28 14.21
N THR A 118 7.78 44.82 15.00
CA THR A 118 6.35 45.06 14.86
C THR A 118 5.58 44.23 13.84
N MET A 119 4.65 43.50 14.44
CA MET A 119 3.60 42.67 13.90
C MET A 119 2.73 43.35 12.84
N SER A 120 1.94 42.49 12.19
CA SER A 120 0.75 42.76 11.37
C SER A 120 1.00 43.29 9.95
N ASP A 121 1.21 42.34 9.03
CA ASP A 121 0.43 42.39 7.80
C ASP A 121 -0.28 41.05 7.60
N ASP A 122 -1.53 41.16 7.18
CA ASP A 122 -2.67 40.33 7.51
C ASP A 122 -2.73 39.14 6.54
N MET A 123 -1.96 38.07 6.79
CA MET A 123 -2.15 36.80 6.05
C MET A 123 -3.37 36.05 6.60
N ARG A 124 -4.55 36.66 6.46
CA ARG A 124 -5.83 35.94 6.50
C ARG A 124 -5.88 35.01 5.30
N VAL A 125 -5.27 33.84 5.44
CA VAL A 125 -5.70 32.67 4.65
C VAL A 125 -7.17 32.46 5.04
N SER A 126 -8.08 32.97 4.20
CA SER A 126 -9.52 32.81 4.39
C SER A 126 -9.80 31.31 4.56
N SER A 127 -10.15 30.92 5.78
CA SER A 127 -10.65 29.58 6.06
C SER A 127 -11.89 29.38 5.21
N LYS A 128 -11.78 28.57 4.16
CA LYS A 128 -12.91 28.25 3.29
C LYS A 128 -14.04 27.68 4.16
N THR A 129 -15.24 28.23 4.05
CA THR A 129 -16.41 27.75 4.79
C THR A 129 -16.69 26.29 4.44
N PHE A 130 -17.20 25.50 5.40
CA PHE A 130 -17.48 24.06 5.26
C PHE A 130 -18.23 23.71 3.96
N ALA A 131 -19.19 24.54 3.52
CA ALA A 131 -19.92 24.38 2.26
C ALA A 131 -19.10 24.70 0.98
N GLN A 132 -18.08 25.55 1.08
CA GLN A 132 -17.16 25.90 -0.01
C GLN A 132 -15.97 24.92 -0.09
N LYS A 133 -15.66 24.24 1.03
CA LYS A 133 -14.76 23.08 1.09
C LYS A 133 -15.43 21.82 0.54
N LEU A 134 -16.74 21.64 0.75
CA LEU A 134 -17.55 20.53 0.20
C LEU A 134 -17.81 20.60 -1.32
N SER A 135 -17.15 21.54 -2.04
CA SER A 135 -17.25 21.62 -3.49
C SER A 135 -16.61 20.36 -4.11
N LEU A 136 -17.46 19.45 -4.59
CA LEU A 136 -17.10 18.24 -5.35
C LEU A 136 -16.28 18.55 -6.63
N TRP A 137 -16.27 19.81 -7.05
CA TRP A 137 -15.53 20.33 -8.18
C TRP A 137 -14.52 21.36 -7.70
N GLN A 138 -13.45 20.91 -7.05
CA GLN A 138 -12.23 21.69 -6.97
C GLN A 138 -11.36 21.34 -8.17
N THR A 139 -11.24 22.29 -9.10
CA THR A 139 -10.26 22.22 -10.18
C THR A 139 -8.88 22.32 -9.55
N SER A 140 -8.26 21.18 -9.24
CA SER A 140 -6.84 21.15 -8.88
C SER A 140 -6.06 21.77 -10.06
N PRO A 141 -5.35 22.90 -9.86
CA PRO A 141 -4.58 23.49 -10.92
C PRO A 141 -3.35 22.62 -11.18
N GLY A 142 -3.29 21.99 -12.36
CA GLY A 142 -2.01 21.71 -13.00
C GLY A 142 -1.55 20.26 -13.14
N ALA A 143 -2.43 19.27 -13.21
CA ALA A 143 -2.06 18.02 -13.86
C ALA A 143 -3.27 17.40 -14.57
N ASN A 144 -3.22 17.37 -15.91
CA ASN A 144 -4.14 16.59 -16.72
C ASN A 144 -4.17 15.15 -16.18
N VAL A 145 -5.28 14.72 -15.59
CA VAL A 145 -5.43 13.35 -15.05
C VAL A 145 -5.10 12.31 -16.13
N PHE A 146 -5.44 12.63 -17.37
CA PHE A 146 -5.13 11.84 -18.55
C PHE A 146 -3.62 11.78 -18.85
N GLU A 147 -2.87 12.86 -18.63
CA GLU A 147 -1.43 12.87 -18.85
C GLU A 147 -0.68 12.13 -17.73
N ARG A 148 -1.15 12.22 -16.48
CA ARG A 148 -0.67 11.37 -15.37
C ARG A 148 -0.95 9.89 -15.61
N ALA A 149 -2.14 9.56 -16.10
CA ALA A 149 -2.49 8.19 -16.49
C ALA A 149 -1.59 7.70 -17.63
N LYS A 150 -1.33 8.54 -18.65
CA LYS A 150 -0.41 8.21 -19.75
C LYS A 150 1.03 8.01 -19.26
N ARG A 151 1.51 8.83 -18.31
CA ARG A 151 2.83 8.66 -17.67
C ARG A 151 2.91 7.35 -16.88
N SER A 152 1.87 7.00 -16.12
CA SER A 152 1.79 5.72 -15.40
C SER A 152 1.87 4.52 -16.36
N LEU A 153 1.20 4.59 -17.52
CA LEU A 153 1.30 3.55 -18.55
C LEU A 153 2.70 3.44 -19.17
N ILE A 154 3.43 4.56 -19.29
CA ILE A 154 4.81 4.55 -19.79
C ILE A 154 5.74 3.87 -18.76
N TYR A 155 5.52 4.08 -17.46
CA TYR A 155 6.31 3.44 -16.40
C TYR A 155 6.16 1.91 -16.36
N ILE A 156 5.08 1.34 -16.92
CA ILE A 156 4.95 -0.12 -17.10
C ILE A 156 6.07 -0.68 -17.98
N SER A 157 6.58 0.12 -18.92
CA SER A 157 7.67 -0.31 -19.82
C SER A 157 9.03 -0.38 -19.12
N TRP A 158 9.15 0.15 -17.89
CA TRP A 158 10.41 0.10 -17.15
C TRP A 158 10.54 -1.25 -16.43
N PRO A 159 11.59 -2.04 -16.72
CA PRO A 159 11.67 -3.43 -16.29
C PRO A 159 11.67 -3.61 -14.77
N VAL A 160 12.28 -2.67 -14.04
CA VAL A 160 12.34 -2.69 -12.57
C VAL A 160 10.96 -2.44 -11.94
N ILE A 161 10.17 -1.51 -12.49
CA ILE A 161 8.81 -1.21 -12.03
C ILE A 161 7.89 -2.38 -12.36
N PHE A 162 7.99 -2.93 -13.58
CA PHE A 162 7.24 -4.10 -13.99
C PHE A 162 7.54 -5.31 -13.09
N TYR A 163 8.82 -5.58 -12.80
CA TYR A 163 9.22 -6.67 -11.93
C TYR A 163 8.71 -6.50 -10.49
N SER A 164 8.81 -5.29 -9.92
CA SER A 164 8.26 -5.00 -8.59
C SER A 164 6.74 -5.20 -8.55
N GLY A 165 6.03 -4.73 -9.59
CA GLY A 165 4.59 -4.96 -9.76
C GLY A 165 4.21 -6.43 -9.90
N PHE A 166 4.95 -7.17 -10.73
CA PHE A 166 4.75 -8.61 -10.92
C PHE A 166 4.97 -9.38 -9.63
N SER A 167 6.06 -9.09 -8.90
CA SER A 167 6.33 -9.75 -7.63
C SER A 167 5.27 -9.43 -6.58
N TYR A 168 4.89 -8.16 -6.43
CA TYR A 168 3.82 -7.76 -5.52
C TYR A 168 2.54 -8.52 -5.86
N GLY A 169 2.15 -8.52 -7.14
CA GLY A 169 0.98 -9.21 -7.65
C GLY A 169 1.02 -10.71 -7.34
N SER A 170 2.16 -11.37 -7.55
CA SER A 170 2.30 -12.80 -7.26
C SER A 170 2.08 -13.14 -5.78
N TYR A 171 2.58 -12.34 -4.85
CA TYR A 171 2.34 -12.58 -3.41
C TYR A 171 0.86 -12.39 -3.04
N LEU A 172 0.19 -11.39 -3.60
CA LEU A 172 -1.25 -11.17 -3.42
C LEU A 172 -2.10 -12.30 -4.01
N ILE A 173 -1.72 -12.81 -5.17
CA ILE A 173 -2.40 -13.91 -5.84
C ILE A 173 -2.45 -15.13 -4.93
N TRP A 174 -1.29 -15.54 -4.40
CA TRP A 174 -1.21 -16.73 -3.56
C TRP A 174 -1.97 -16.55 -2.24
N PHE A 175 -1.96 -15.34 -1.69
CA PHE A 175 -2.81 -14.98 -0.56
C PHE A 175 -4.32 -15.12 -0.89
N ASN A 176 -4.77 -14.62 -2.05
CA ASN A 176 -6.17 -14.74 -2.47
C ASN A 176 -6.58 -16.20 -2.74
N VAL A 177 -5.70 -16.99 -3.38
CA VAL A 177 -5.90 -18.44 -3.58
C VAL A 177 -6.07 -19.15 -2.24
N LEU A 178 -5.23 -18.83 -1.26
CA LEU A 178 -5.32 -19.41 0.08
C LEU A 178 -6.66 -19.04 0.75
N ASN A 179 -7.05 -17.77 0.71
CA ASN A 179 -8.34 -17.34 1.29
C ASN A 179 -9.55 -18.02 0.65
N ALA A 180 -9.54 -18.15 -0.68
CA ALA A 180 -10.63 -18.78 -1.43
C ALA A 180 -10.73 -20.29 -1.12
N THR A 181 -9.58 -20.96 -1.00
CA THR A 181 -9.52 -22.42 -0.79
C THR A 181 -9.62 -22.84 0.66
N ALA A 182 -9.31 -21.97 1.63
CA ALA A 182 -9.31 -22.30 3.06
C ALA A 182 -10.66 -22.83 3.55
N SER A 183 -11.77 -22.19 3.16
CA SER A 183 -13.11 -22.65 3.58
C SER A 183 -13.50 -23.98 2.93
N ILE A 184 -13.11 -24.18 1.65
CA ILE A 184 -13.42 -25.40 0.90
C ILE A 184 -12.63 -26.59 1.44
N ILE A 185 -11.33 -26.41 1.71
CA ILE A 185 -10.44 -27.48 2.17
C ILE A 185 -10.73 -27.85 3.64
N LEU A 186 -10.84 -26.86 4.52
CA LEU A 186 -11.05 -27.11 5.95
C LEU A 186 -12.51 -27.50 6.26
N GLY A 187 -13.47 -26.99 5.50
CA GLY A 187 -14.89 -27.35 5.60
C GLY A 187 -15.26 -28.63 4.84
N GLY A 188 -14.39 -29.10 3.94
CA GLY A 188 -14.62 -30.28 3.12
C GLY A 188 -14.40 -31.62 3.83
N PRO A 189 -14.68 -32.75 3.15
CA PRO A 189 -14.51 -34.09 3.68
C PRO A 189 -13.03 -34.36 4.01
N GLY A 190 -12.72 -34.51 5.29
CA GLY A 190 -11.36 -34.70 5.82
C GLY A 190 -11.20 -34.06 7.19
N TYR A 191 -11.50 -32.75 7.28
CA TYR A 191 -11.43 -31.98 8.53
C TYR A 191 -12.80 -31.60 9.09
N ASN A 192 -13.82 -31.44 8.24
CA ASN A 192 -15.20 -31.10 8.62
C ASN A 192 -15.29 -29.94 9.64
N PHE A 193 -14.50 -28.89 9.46
CA PHE A 193 -14.52 -27.75 10.37
C PHE A 193 -15.78 -26.92 10.19
N LYS A 194 -16.40 -26.55 11.32
CA LYS A 194 -17.47 -25.56 11.35
C LYS A 194 -16.97 -24.20 10.87
N PRO A 195 -17.84 -23.31 10.35
CA PRO A 195 -17.43 -21.98 9.89
C PRO A 195 -16.67 -21.15 10.94
N SER A 196 -17.00 -21.26 12.22
CA SER A 196 -16.22 -20.61 13.30
C SER A 196 -14.78 -21.13 13.40
N MET A 197 -14.58 -22.45 13.26
CA MET A 197 -13.25 -23.07 13.32
C MET A 197 -12.41 -22.74 12.08
N VAL A 198 -13.04 -22.65 10.91
CA VAL A 198 -12.39 -22.14 9.69
C VAL A 198 -11.99 -20.67 9.89
N GLY A 199 -12.87 -19.84 10.43
CA GLY A 199 -12.55 -18.46 10.82
C GLY A 199 -11.37 -18.39 11.77
N LEU A 200 -11.33 -19.25 12.80
CA LEU A 200 -10.25 -19.27 13.79
C LEU A 200 -8.88 -19.65 13.20
N SER A 201 -8.83 -20.41 12.11
CA SER A 201 -7.56 -20.74 11.43
C SER A 201 -6.80 -19.50 10.95
N TYR A 202 -7.52 -18.42 10.63
CA TYR A 202 -6.94 -17.14 10.22
C TYR A 202 -6.19 -16.41 11.34
N VAL A 203 -6.36 -16.82 12.60
CA VAL A 203 -5.53 -16.33 13.71
C VAL A 203 -4.05 -16.64 13.45
N SER A 204 -3.74 -17.80 12.86
CA SER A 204 -2.37 -18.14 12.46
C SER A 204 -1.82 -17.18 11.41
N CYS A 205 -2.66 -16.77 10.46
CA CYS A 205 -2.30 -15.77 9.47
C CYS A 205 -2.08 -14.39 10.09
N CYS A 206 -2.90 -13.97 11.06
CA CYS A 206 -2.68 -12.74 11.82
C CYS A 206 -1.32 -12.74 12.52
N ILE A 207 -0.98 -13.84 13.20
CA ILE A 207 0.33 -14.01 13.85
C ILE A 207 1.45 -13.95 12.80
N GLY A 208 1.26 -14.61 11.66
CA GLY A 208 2.19 -14.59 10.53
C GLY A 208 2.45 -13.18 10.00
N VAL A 209 1.42 -12.36 9.81
CA VAL A 209 1.57 -10.96 9.39
C VAL A 209 2.23 -10.11 10.46
N ILE A 210 1.87 -10.28 11.73
CA ILE A 210 2.49 -9.52 12.81
C ILE A 210 3.98 -9.82 12.88
N ALA A 211 4.34 -11.11 12.86
CA ALA A 211 5.73 -11.54 12.79
C ALA A 211 6.40 -11.04 11.51
N GLY A 212 5.70 -11.08 10.38
CA GLY A 212 6.19 -10.64 9.07
C GLY A 212 6.48 -9.15 9.02
N ALA A 213 5.60 -8.31 9.55
CA ALA A 213 5.77 -6.87 9.63
C ALA A 213 6.93 -6.49 10.56
N LEU A 214 7.02 -7.12 11.74
CA LEU A 214 8.11 -6.88 12.68
C LEU A 214 9.46 -7.35 12.12
N PHE A 215 9.47 -8.53 11.50
CA PHE A 215 10.68 -9.09 10.90
C PHE A 215 11.09 -8.28 9.68
N SER A 216 10.19 -7.97 8.76
CA SER A 216 10.44 -7.19 7.55
C SER A 216 11.07 -5.85 7.86
N GLY A 217 10.50 -5.08 8.81
CA GLY A 217 11.07 -3.79 9.20
C GLY A 217 12.49 -3.89 9.76
N ARG A 218 12.70 -4.73 10.78
CA ARG A 218 14.02 -4.84 11.42
C ARG A 218 15.06 -5.53 10.54
N PHE A 219 14.67 -6.56 9.79
CA PHE A 219 15.55 -7.34 8.94
C PHE A 219 15.95 -6.57 7.69
N SER A 220 15.01 -5.87 7.04
CA SER A 220 15.30 -5.02 5.86
C SER A 220 16.31 -3.94 6.20
N ASP A 221 16.11 -3.21 7.30
CA ASP A 221 17.01 -2.13 7.72
C ASP A 221 18.37 -2.67 8.15
N TRP A 222 18.39 -3.74 8.95
CA TRP A 222 19.63 -4.37 9.40
C TRP A 222 20.47 -4.91 8.24
N LEU A 223 19.84 -5.59 7.28
CA LEU A 223 20.52 -6.15 6.13
C LEU A 223 21.06 -5.04 5.22
N THR A 224 20.26 -4.00 4.97
CA THR A 224 20.67 -2.86 4.14
C THR A 224 21.89 -2.16 4.75
N ILE A 225 21.86 -1.89 6.06
CA ILE A 225 22.99 -1.26 6.78
C ILE A 225 24.23 -2.17 6.77
N LYS A 226 24.04 -3.49 6.95
CA LYS A 226 25.15 -4.45 6.96
C LYS A 226 25.82 -4.57 5.60
N LEU A 227 25.05 -4.62 4.52
CA LEU A 227 25.58 -4.70 3.16
C LEU A 227 26.20 -3.37 2.72
N ALA A 228 25.58 -2.23 3.05
CA ALA A 228 26.14 -0.91 2.80
C ALA A 228 27.49 -0.71 3.53
N ARG A 229 27.62 -1.14 4.79
CA ARG A 229 28.91 -1.11 5.51
C ARG A 229 29.97 -2.00 4.86
N ARG A 230 29.56 -3.13 4.25
CA ARG A 230 30.48 -4.02 3.55
C ARG A 230 30.91 -3.47 2.19
N ASN A 231 30.13 -2.56 1.60
CA ASN A 231 30.36 -1.98 0.28
C ASN A 231 30.83 -0.51 0.35
N ASN A 232 31.72 -0.19 1.31
CA ASN A 232 32.29 1.15 1.51
C ASN A 232 31.26 2.29 1.72
N GLY A 233 30.08 1.98 2.26
CA GLY A 233 29.05 2.96 2.58
C GLY A 233 28.09 3.30 1.42
N VAL A 234 28.23 2.66 0.25
CA VAL A 234 27.32 2.85 -0.87
C VAL A 234 26.10 1.94 -0.69
N MET A 235 24.90 2.54 -0.58
CA MET A 235 23.64 1.80 -0.61
C MET A 235 23.21 1.58 -2.06
N GLU A 236 23.36 0.35 -2.54
CA GLU A 236 22.78 -0.09 -3.81
C GLU A 236 21.44 -0.78 -3.58
N ALA A 237 20.45 -0.50 -4.45
CA ALA A 237 19.13 -1.13 -4.38
C ALA A 237 19.19 -2.67 -4.51
N GLU A 238 20.26 -3.20 -5.12
CA GLU A 238 20.48 -4.63 -5.37
C GLU A 238 20.71 -5.45 -4.10
N HIS A 239 21.09 -4.82 -2.99
CA HIS A 239 21.27 -5.50 -1.70
C HIS A 239 19.96 -6.13 -1.18
N ARG A 240 18.81 -5.71 -1.70
CA ARG A 240 17.48 -6.27 -1.40
C ARG A 240 17.11 -7.52 -2.20
N LEU A 241 17.89 -7.86 -3.24
CA LEU A 241 17.66 -9.06 -4.04
C LEU A 241 17.87 -10.36 -3.22
N TRP A 242 18.74 -10.32 -2.20
CA TRP A 242 19.00 -11.48 -1.33
C TRP A 242 17.77 -11.93 -0.52
N PRO A 243 17.10 -11.03 0.23
CA PRO A 243 15.80 -11.32 0.86
C PRO A 243 14.76 -11.81 -0.13
N PHE A 244 14.75 -11.21 -1.33
CA PHE A 244 13.82 -11.57 -2.38
C PHE A 244 13.99 -13.03 -2.83
N ALA A 245 15.23 -13.48 -3.02
CA ALA A 245 15.54 -14.87 -3.37
C ALA A 245 15.09 -15.87 -2.29
N VAL A 246 15.21 -15.51 -1.01
CA VAL A 246 14.72 -16.33 0.11
C VAL A 246 13.20 -16.45 0.06
N CYS A 247 12.49 -15.33 -0.15
CA CYS A 247 11.03 -15.34 -0.30
C CYS A 247 10.57 -16.18 -1.50
N LEU A 248 11.31 -16.13 -2.62
CA LEU A 248 11.00 -16.88 -3.83
C LEU A 248 11.02 -18.40 -3.62
N VAL A 249 11.87 -18.90 -2.72
CA VAL A 249 11.92 -20.34 -2.38
C VAL A 249 10.92 -20.70 -1.27
N MET A 250 10.73 -19.81 -0.29
CA MET A 250 9.85 -20.05 0.86
C MET A 250 8.37 -20.11 0.47
N VAL A 251 7.91 -19.22 -0.42
CA VAL A 251 6.50 -19.19 -0.87
C VAL A 251 6.04 -20.52 -1.49
N PRO A 252 6.71 -21.09 -2.50
CA PRO A 252 6.30 -22.36 -3.07
C PRO A 252 6.42 -23.51 -2.06
N ALA A 253 7.40 -23.49 -1.15
CA ALA A 253 7.52 -24.53 -0.12
C ALA A 253 6.27 -24.57 0.80
N PHE A 254 5.78 -23.41 1.24
CA PHE A 254 4.58 -23.36 2.08
C PHE A 254 3.28 -23.59 1.29
N LEU A 255 3.23 -23.22 0.00
CA LEU A 255 2.12 -23.56 -0.88
C LEU A 255 2.03 -25.05 -1.16
N ILE A 256 3.16 -25.72 -1.35
CA ILE A 256 3.23 -27.18 -1.49
C ILE A 256 2.74 -27.83 -0.20
N LEU A 257 3.17 -27.33 0.97
CA LEU A 257 2.68 -27.82 2.25
C LEU A 257 1.15 -27.67 2.40
N TRP A 258 0.58 -26.55 1.92
CA TRP A 258 -0.86 -26.33 1.90
C TRP A 258 -1.59 -27.28 0.94
N GLY A 259 -1.16 -27.33 -0.34
CA GLY A 259 -1.83 -28.10 -1.37
C GLY A 259 -1.66 -29.62 -1.23
N VAL A 260 -0.41 -30.08 -1.09
CA VAL A 260 -0.11 -31.51 -0.92
C VAL A 260 -0.55 -32.00 0.46
N GLY A 261 -0.43 -31.14 1.49
CA GLY A 261 -0.92 -31.45 2.84
C GLY A 261 -2.44 -31.59 2.89
N ALA A 262 -3.18 -30.77 2.14
CA ALA A 262 -4.62 -30.96 1.95
C ALA A 262 -4.95 -32.27 1.23
N ALA A 263 -4.23 -32.60 0.15
CA ALA A 263 -4.47 -33.82 -0.64
C ALA A 263 -4.20 -35.12 0.13
N HIS A 264 -3.21 -35.15 1.02
CA HIS A 264 -2.85 -36.33 1.82
C HIS A 264 -3.56 -36.40 3.18
N GLY A 265 -4.43 -35.43 3.51
CA GLY A 265 -5.14 -35.43 4.80
C GLY A 265 -4.21 -35.27 6.01
N VAL A 266 -3.16 -34.45 5.90
CA VAL A 266 -2.18 -34.21 6.99
C VAL A 266 -2.89 -33.58 8.20
N HIS A 267 -2.44 -33.84 9.42
CA HIS A 267 -3.04 -33.25 10.62
C HIS A 267 -3.30 -31.73 10.47
N TRP A 268 -4.50 -31.26 10.87
CA TRP A 268 -5.00 -29.89 10.67
C TRP A 268 -3.99 -28.80 11.06
N PHE A 269 -3.18 -29.06 12.09
CA PHE A 269 -2.12 -28.16 12.55
C PHE A 269 -1.10 -27.84 11.45
N GLY A 270 -0.72 -28.80 10.61
CA GLY A 270 0.22 -28.59 9.51
C GLY A 270 -0.33 -27.61 8.48
N LEU A 271 -1.63 -27.67 8.18
CA LEU A 271 -2.29 -26.71 7.29
C LEU A 271 -2.37 -25.31 7.91
N VAL A 272 -2.76 -25.21 9.18
CA VAL A 272 -2.83 -23.91 9.89
C VAL A 272 -1.44 -23.27 10.02
N PHE A 273 -0.40 -24.08 10.22
CA PHE A 273 0.99 -23.62 10.22
C PHE A 273 1.42 -23.13 8.83
N ALA A 274 1.07 -23.86 7.77
CA ALA A 274 1.31 -23.44 6.40
C ALA A 274 0.62 -22.09 6.09
N MET A 275 -0.63 -21.89 6.53
CA MET A 275 -1.34 -20.62 6.36
C MET A 275 -0.62 -19.44 7.03
N GLY A 276 -0.18 -19.62 8.27
CA GLY A 276 0.62 -18.62 8.99
C GLY A 276 1.93 -18.30 8.29
N CYS A 277 2.63 -19.31 7.77
CA CYS A 277 3.90 -19.14 7.06
C CYS A 277 3.74 -18.47 5.68
N VAL A 278 2.67 -18.77 4.94
CA VAL A 278 2.33 -18.07 3.70
C VAL A 278 2.03 -16.61 3.99
N ALA A 279 1.24 -16.31 5.03
CA ALA A 279 0.92 -14.95 5.45
C ALA A 279 2.18 -14.15 5.89
N PHE A 280 3.10 -14.80 6.60
CA PHE A 280 4.40 -14.23 6.95
C PHE A 280 5.22 -13.87 5.70
N THR A 281 5.39 -14.83 4.80
CA THR A 281 6.25 -14.67 3.63
C THR A 281 5.65 -13.69 2.62
N SER A 282 4.32 -13.67 2.45
CA SER A 282 3.64 -12.70 1.59
C SER A 282 3.74 -11.27 2.13
N SER A 283 3.62 -11.09 3.45
CA SER A 283 3.82 -9.78 4.09
C SER A 283 5.24 -9.25 3.89
N VAL A 284 6.25 -10.08 4.13
CA VAL A 284 7.67 -9.72 3.93
C VAL A 284 7.97 -9.43 2.45
N GLY A 285 7.51 -10.31 1.55
CA GLY A 285 7.76 -10.18 0.10
C GLY A 285 7.14 -8.91 -0.52
N VAL A 286 5.93 -8.55 -0.10
CA VAL A 286 5.27 -7.30 -0.51
C VAL A 286 6.08 -6.08 -0.06
N THR A 287 6.47 -6.02 1.22
CA THR A 287 7.25 -4.89 1.73
C THR A 287 8.60 -4.75 1.02
N ILE A 288 9.32 -5.85 0.78
CA ILE A 288 10.61 -5.82 0.06
C ILE A 288 10.42 -5.30 -1.37
N SER A 289 9.35 -5.70 -2.06
CA SER A 289 9.09 -5.31 -3.45
C SER A 289 8.82 -3.80 -3.58
N VAL A 290 7.95 -3.26 -2.70
CA VAL A 290 7.64 -1.82 -2.67
C VAL A 290 8.89 -1.02 -2.30
N ASN A 291 9.60 -1.44 -1.26
CA ASN A 291 10.81 -0.78 -0.82
C ASN A 291 11.83 -0.75 -1.97
N TYR A 292 12.08 -1.89 -2.64
CA TYR A 292 13.01 -1.97 -3.77
C TYR A 292 12.70 -0.96 -4.89
N MET A 293 11.41 -0.77 -5.21
CA MET A 293 11.00 0.23 -6.20
C MET A 293 11.24 1.66 -5.68
N ILE A 294 10.95 1.96 -4.41
CA ILE A 294 11.19 3.29 -3.82
C ILE A 294 12.69 3.62 -3.85
N ASP A 295 13.56 2.66 -3.51
CA ASP A 295 15.01 2.88 -3.52
C ASP A 295 15.58 3.00 -4.94
N SER A 296 15.03 2.27 -5.91
CA SER A 296 15.49 2.34 -7.30
C SER A 296 15.07 3.65 -7.98
N TYR A 297 13.92 4.21 -7.59
CA TYR A 297 13.29 5.35 -8.23
C TYR A 297 12.65 6.31 -7.22
N HIS A 298 13.47 6.90 -6.35
CA HIS A 298 13.01 7.78 -5.28
C HIS A 298 12.20 8.99 -5.81
N ASP A 299 12.68 9.64 -6.88
CA ASP A 299 12.11 10.88 -7.42
C ASP A 299 10.75 10.68 -8.11
N ILE A 300 10.48 9.49 -8.64
CA ILE A 300 9.21 9.13 -9.29
C ILE A 300 8.39 8.12 -8.49
N SER A 301 8.78 7.85 -7.24
CA SER A 301 8.20 6.81 -6.40
C SER A 301 6.67 6.90 -6.27
N GLY A 302 6.11 8.11 -6.21
CA GLY A 302 4.67 8.35 -6.17
C GLY A 302 3.93 7.80 -7.39
N ASP A 303 4.37 8.15 -8.60
CA ASP A 303 3.75 7.68 -9.85
C ASP A 303 4.07 6.19 -10.13
N ALA A 304 5.25 5.72 -9.68
CA ALA A 304 5.66 4.33 -9.80
C ALA A 304 4.79 3.39 -8.93
N ILE A 305 4.43 3.80 -7.70
CA ILE A 305 3.52 3.05 -6.83
C ILE A 305 2.17 2.83 -7.52
N VAL A 306 1.60 3.87 -8.13
CA VAL A 306 0.31 3.76 -8.85
C VAL A 306 0.41 2.72 -9.96
N THR A 307 1.54 2.70 -10.68
CA THR A 307 1.81 1.73 -11.74
C THR A 307 1.91 0.30 -11.20
N VAL A 308 2.59 0.10 -10.08
CA VAL A 308 2.67 -1.19 -9.37
C VAL A 308 1.29 -1.65 -8.90
N ILE A 309 0.46 -0.75 -8.39
CA ILE A 309 -0.92 -1.04 -7.97
C ILE A 309 -1.80 -1.42 -9.18
N LEU A 310 -1.62 -0.79 -10.33
CA LEU A 310 -2.34 -1.21 -11.55
C LEU A 310 -1.96 -2.65 -11.94
N ILE A 311 -0.66 -2.96 -11.99
CA ILE A 311 -0.18 -4.31 -12.33
C ILE A 311 -0.71 -5.35 -11.34
N ARG A 312 -0.59 -5.10 -10.04
CA ARG A 312 -1.05 -6.05 -9.00
C ARG A 312 -2.56 -6.31 -9.11
N ASN A 313 -3.35 -5.27 -9.37
CA ASN A 313 -4.80 -5.37 -9.44
C ASN A 313 -5.25 -6.09 -10.70
N THR A 314 -4.61 -5.86 -11.85
CA THR A 314 -4.85 -6.61 -13.09
C THR A 314 -4.54 -8.09 -12.91
N MET A 315 -3.43 -8.44 -12.27
CA MET A 315 -3.06 -9.83 -11.98
C MET A 315 -4.05 -10.50 -11.02
N SER A 316 -4.43 -9.81 -9.95
CA SER A 316 -5.42 -10.30 -8.99
C SER A 316 -6.78 -10.54 -9.66
N PHE A 317 -7.21 -9.64 -10.56
CA PHE A 317 -8.44 -9.80 -11.33
C PHE A 317 -8.39 -11.04 -12.24
N ALA A 318 -7.29 -11.24 -12.98
CA ALA A 318 -7.15 -12.37 -13.89
C ALA A 318 -7.30 -13.73 -13.17
N ILE A 319 -6.71 -13.86 -11.99
CA ILE A 319 -6.78 -15.12 -11.23
C ILE A 319 -8.10 -15.28 -10.49
N SER A 320 -8.65 -14.20 -9.94
CA SER A 320 -9.99 -14.25 -9.33
C SER A 320 -11.05 -14.67 -10.37
N TYR A 321 -10.92 -14.18 -11.61
CA TYR A 321 -11.78 -14.61 -12.71
C TYR A 321 -11.60 -16.08 -13.05
N GLY A 322 -10.35 -16.57 -13.11
CA GLY A 322 -10.05 -17.98 -13.34
C GLY A 322 -10.61 -18.92 -12.26
N GLN A 323 -10.58 -18.50 -11.00
CA GLN A 323 -11.15 -19.27 -9.88
C GLN A 323 -12.67 -19.39 -9.99
N VAL A 324 -13.36 -18.30 -10.31
CA VAL A 324 -14.83 -18.32 -10.47
C VAL A 324 -15.23 -19.25 -11.61
N LEU A 325 -14.46 -19.27 -12.71
CA LEU A 325 -14.74 -20.13 -13.85
C LEU A 325 -14.61 -21.63 -13.53
N GLN A 326 -13.81 -22.01 -12.53
CA GLN A 326 -13.67 -23.42 -12.10
C GLN A 326 -14.78 -23.88 -11.14
N CYS A 327 -15.50 -22.95 -10.52
CA CYS A 327 -16.59 -23.24 -9.59
C CYS A 327 -17.98 -23.28 -10.26
N ILE A 328 -18.07 -22.95 -11.55
CA ILE A 328 -19.28 -23.03 -12.39
C ILE A 328 -19.22 -24.31 -13.23
#